data_AF-A0AA43C753-F1
#
_entry.id   AF-A0AA43C753-F1
#
_cell.length_a   1.000
_cell.length_b   1.000
_cell.length_c   1.000
_cell.angle_alpha   90.00
_cell.angle_beta   90.00
_cell.angle_gamma   90.00
#
_symmetry.space_group_name_H-M   'P 1'
#
loop_
_entity.id
_entity.type
_entity.pdbx_description
1 polymer ?
#
loop_
_entity_poly.entity_id
_entity_poly.type
_entity_poly.pdbx_seq_one_letter_code
_entity_poly.pdbx_strand_id
1 'polypeptide(L)'
;MKAFNIYLAGVGGQGIGLLSEILLRGADHAGLKVKGVDTHGLAQRGGVVVSQLRLGSRVYSPLIFQNEADLVVALEHHEALRGTNAALKDGGTLIYY
;
A
#
# COMPACT_ATOMS: atom_id res chain seq x y z
N MET A 1 -5.80 16.18 10.18
CA MET A 1 -5.21 14.86 10.51
C MET A 1 -3.98 14.61 9.65
N LYS A 2 -2.90 14.07 10.23
CA LYS A 2 -1.74 13.56 9.45
C LYS A 2 -2.24 12.42 8.56
N ALA A 3 -1.75 12.32 7.33
CA ALA A 3 -2.13 11.23 6.44
C ALA A 3 -1.61 9.91 7.01
N PHE A 4 -2.43 8.87 6.97
CA PHE A 4 -2.04 7.49 7.23
C PHE A 4 -1.70 6.81 5.90
N ASN A 5 -0.47 6.32 5.78
CA ASN A 5 0.10 5.80 4.56
C ASN A 5 0.18 4.26 4.63
N ILE A 6 -0.42 3.57 3.67
CA ILE A 6 -0.43 2.11 3.57
C ILE A 6 0.26 1.70 2.27
N TYR A 7 1.27 0.84 2.37
CA TYR A 7 1.97 0.26 1.25
C TYR A 7 1.62 -1.23 1.14
N LEU A 8 0.86 -1.60 0.11
CA LEU A 8 0.49 -2.98 -0.16
C LEU A 8 1.45 -3.55 -1.20
N ALA A 9 1.94 -4.77 -0.98
CA ALA A 9 2.83 -5.45 -1.92
C ALA A 9 2.49 -6.93 -2.05
N GLY A 10 2.84 -7.52 -3.19
CA GLY A 10 2.66 -8.96 -3.41
C GLY A 10 2.94 -9.30 -4.87
N VAL A 11 2.59 -10.52 -5.25
CA VAL A 11 2.73 -11.00 -6.64
C VAL A 11 1.37 -11.05 -7.34
N GLY A 12 1.40 -10.93 -8.66
CA GLY A 12 0.20 -10.97 -9.49
C GLY A 12 -0.67 -12.20 -9.22
N GLY A 13 -1.97 -11.98 -9.04
CA GLY A 13 -2.97 -13.03 -8.77
C GLY A 13 -3.41 -13.17 -7.31
N GLN A 14 -2.78 -12.45 -6.36
CA GLN A 14 -3.11 -12.56 -4.92
C GLN A 14 -4.20 -11.59 -4.44
N GLY A 15 -4.71 -10.71 -5.31
CA GLY A 15 -5.81 -9.79 -4.97
C GLY A 15 -5.39 -8.46 -4.34
N ILE A 16 -4.13 -8.01 -4.51
CA ILE A 16 -3.63 -6.73 -3.97
C ILE A 16 -4.53 -5.55 -4.41
N GLY A 17 -4.89 -5.48 -5.70
CA GLY A 17 -5.75 -4.41 -6.22
C GLY A 17 -7.16 -4.43 -5.62
N LEU A 18 -7.74 -5.61 -5.38
CA LEU A 18 -9.04 -5.73 -4.72
C LEU A 18 -8.96 -5.28 -3.26
N LEU A 19 -7.91 -5.68 -2.54
CA LEU A 19 -7.66 -5.23 -1.17
C LEU A 19 -7.49 -3.71 -1.11
N SER A 20 -6.70 -3.15 -2.03
CA SER A 20 -6.50 -1.71 -2.23
C SER A 20 -7.82 -0.97 -2.38
N GLU A 21 -8.68 -1.45 -3.30
CA GLU A 21 -9.99 -0.87 -3.58
C GLU A 21 -10.95 -0.94 -2.39
N ILE A 22 -11.03 -2.09 -1.70
CA ILE A 22 -11.90 -2.26 -0.53
C ILE A 22 -11.49 -1.29 0.59
N LEU A 23 -10.19 -1.14 0.86
CA LEU A 23 -9.68 -0.22 1.87
C LEU A 23 -9.98 1.24 1.51
N LEU A 24 -9.75 1.63 0.25
CA LEU A 24 -10.06 2.97 -0.23
C LEU A 24 -11.54 3.30 -0.10
N ARG A 25 -12.43 2.40 -0.56
CA ARG A 25 -13.89 2.57 -0.48
C ARG A 25 -14.36 2.63 0.97
N GLY A 26 -13.83 1.79 1.85
CA GLY A 26 -14.16 1.80 3.28
C GLY A 26 -13.75 3.11 3.96
N ALA A 27 -12.55 3.61 3.66
CA ALA A 27 -12.07 4.88 4.20
C ALA A 27 -12.84 6.09 3.64
N ASP A 28 -13.17 6.09 2.36
CA ASP A 28 -14.03 7.12 1.73
C ASP A 28 -15.44 7.12 2.36
N HIS A 29 -16.04 5.94 2.54
CA HIS A 29 -17.33 5.80 3.23
C HIS A 29 -17.30 6.30 4.67
N ALA A 30 -16.15 6.19 5.36
CA ALA A 30 -15.93 6.76 6.68
C ALA A 30 -15.68 8.29 6.68
N GLY A 31 -15.78 8.96 5.53
CA GLY A 31 -15.58 10.40 5.38
C GLY A 31 -14.12 10.85 5.33
N LEU A 32 -13.17 9.91 5.13
CA LEU A 32 -11.75 10.26 4.96
C LEU A 32 -11.46 10.62 3.50
N LYS A 33 -10.62 11.64 3.30
CA LYS A 33 -10.04 11.87 1.96
C LYS A 33 -9.03 10.76 1.67
N VAL A 34 -9.14 10.16 0.49
CA VAL A 34 -8.27 9.05 0.08
C VAL A 34 -7.64 9.30 -1.27
N LYS A 35 -6.41 8.83 -1.47
CA LYS A 35 -5.83 8.62 -2.80
C LYS A 35 -5.10 7.29 -2.82
N GLY A 36 -5.23 6.58 -3.93
CA GLY A 36 -4.52 5.33 -4.18
C GLY A 36 -3.88 5.34 -5.56
N VAL A 37 -2.81 4.57 -5.71
CA VAL A 37 -2.28 4.20 -7.03
C VAL A 37 -1.80 2.76 -6.99
N ASP A 38 -2.17 2.01 -8.03
CA ASP A 38 -1.71 0.65 -8.24
C ASP A 38 -0.60 0.67 -9.30
N THR A 39 0.48 -0.06 -9.04
CA THR A 39 1.62 -0.25 -9.93
C THR A 39 1.78 -1.74 -10.17
N HIS A 40 1.72 -2.14 -11.43
CA HIS A 40 1.81 -3.53 -11.85
C HIS A 40 3.09 -3.71 -12.67
N GLY A 41 3.91 -4.69 -12.30
CA GLY A 41 5.04 -5.08 -13.13
C GLY A 41 4.60 -5.60 -14.51
N LEU A 42 5.46 -5.45 -15.52
CA LEU A 42 5.22 -5.98 -16.87
C LEU A 42 5.41 -7.49 -16.99
N ALA A 43 5.77 -8.17 -15.89
CA ALA A 43 6.03 -9.60 -15.91
C ALA A 43 4.73 -10.39 -16.12
N GLN A 44 4.80 -11.37 -17.04
CA GLN A 44 3.64 -12.16 -17.48
C GLN A 44 3.12 -13.12 -16.39
N ARG A 45 3.97 -13.55 -15.45
CA ARG A 45 3.63 -14.30 -14.22
C ARG A 45 4.60 -13.93 -13.10
N GLY A 46 4.11 -13.89 -11.86
CA GLY A 46 4.94 -13.60 -10.68
C GLY A 46 5.50 -12.17 -10.61
N GLY A 47 4.94 -11.24 -11.40
CA GLY A 47 5.31 -9.83 -11.32
C GLY A 47 4.88 -9.20 -10.01
N VAL A 48 5.69 -8.28 -9.51
CA VAL A 48 5.34 -7.48 -8.35
C VAL A 48 4.13 -6.60 -8.64
N VAL A 49 3.22 -6.54 -7.67
CA VAL A 49 2.10 -5.62 -7.64
C VAL A 49 2.23 -4.81 -6.36
N VAL A 50 2.21 -3.49 -6.52
CA VAL A 50 2.28 -2.54 -5.41
C VAL A 50 1.06 -1.63 -5.46
N SER A 51 0.39 -1.44 -4.33
CA SER A 51 -0.64 -0.42 -4.18
C SER A 51 -0.28 0.53 -3.05
N GLN A 52 -0.24 1.82 -3.34
CA GLN A 52 0.09 2.86 -2.36
C GLN A 52 -1.17 3.65 -2.03
N LEU A 53 -1.59 3.61 -0.76
CA LEU A 53 -2.79 4.28 -0.28
C LEU A 53 -2.44 5.35 0.74
N ARG A 54 -3.08 6.50 0.63
CA ARG A 54 -2.92 7.60 1.58
C ARG A 54 -4.29 8.10 2.01
N LEU A 55 -4.53 8.08 3.33
CA LEU A 55 -5.82 8.37 3.94
C LEU A 55 -5.69 9.58 4.88
N GLY A 56 -6.46 10.65 4.67
CA GLY A 56 -6.51 11.81 5.56
C GLY A 56 -6.54 13.17 4.85
N SER A 57 -6.65 14.24 5.63
CA SER A 57 -6.98 15.59 5.13
C SER A 57 -5.94 16.26 4.21
N ARG A 58 -4.67 15.79 4.19
CA ARG A 58 -3.55 16.41 3.45
C ARG A 58 -2.93 15.44 2.44
N VAL A 59 -3.75 14.84 1.58
CA VAL A 59 -3.31 13.89 0.55
C VAL A 59 -3.38 14.55 -0.82
N TYR A 60 -2.23 15.02 -1.32
CA TYR A 60 -2.13 15.68 -2.63
C TYR A 60 -1.68 14.71 -3.74
N SER A 61 -0.89 13.70 -3.38
CA SER A 61 -0.37 12.64 -4.23
C SER A 61 -0.65 11.28 -3.59
N PRO A 62 -0.86 10.20 -4.36
CA PRO A 62 -0.96 8.84 -3.81
C PRO A 62 0.42 8.24 -3.45
N LEU A 63 1.52 8.81 -3.94
CA LEU A 63 2.85 8.27 -3.71
C LEU A 63 3.27 8.43 -2.24
N ILE A 64 3.84 7.35 -1.71
CA ILE A 64 4.45 7.23 -0.39
C ILE A 64 5.97 7.22 -0.59
N PHE A 65 6.68 8.13 0.08
CA PHE A 65 8.13 8.15 0.00
C PHE A 65 8.75 7.09 0.93
N GLN A 66 10.03 6.81 0.72
CA GLN A 66 10.77 5.89 1.56
C GLN A 66 10.72 6.32 3.02
N ASN A 67 10.52 5.36 3.93
CA ASN A 67 10.36 5.57 5.37
C ASN A 67 9.15 6.44 5.77
N GLU A 68 8.10 6.48 4.96
CA GLU A 68 6.86 7.21 5.27
C GLU A 68 5.61 6.33 5.43
N ALA A 69 5.67 5.04 5.11
CA ALA A 69 4.53 4.13 5.30
C ALA A 69 4.32 3.87 6.79
N ASP A 70 3.11 4.08 7.28
CA ASP A 70 2.70 3.72 8.63
C ASP A 70 2.42 2.21 8.73
N LEU A 71 1.96 1.61 7.63
CA LEU A 71 1.64 0.20 7.50
C LEU A 71 2.18 -0.34 6.16
N VAL A 72 2.91 -1.44 6.21
CA VAL A 72 3.15 -2.30 5.04
C VAL A 72 2.30 -3.56 5.19
N VAL A 73 1.53 -3.90 4.16
CA VAL A 73 0.86 -5.21 4.06
C VAL A 73 1.41 -5.96 2.87
N ALA A 74 1.95 -7.15 3.09
CA ALA A 74 2.48 -7.98 2.02
C ALA A 74 1.76 -9.33 1.92
N LEU A 75 1.42 -9.71 0.70
CA LEU A 75 0.79 -11.00 0.41
C LEU A 75 1.81 -12.07 -0.03
N GLU A 76 3.10 -11.73 0.01
CA GLU A 76 4.21 -12.63 -0.32
C GLU A 76 5.44 -12.23 0.52
N HIS A 77 6.23 -13.20 0.97
CA HIS A 77 7.29 -13.01 1.95
C HIS A 77 8.46 -12.15 1.44
N HIS A 78 8.90 -12.33 0.18
CA HIS A 78 9.94 -11.49 -0.40
C HIS A 78 9.44 -10.06 -0.60
N GLU A 79 8.18 -9.89 -0.98
CA GLU A 79 7.55 -8.57 -1.08
C GLU A 79 7.33 -7.91 0.29
N ALA A 80 7.22 -8.68 1.37
CA ALA A 80 7.25 -8.14 2.73
C ALA A 80 8.58 -7.45 3.04
N LEU A 81 9.70 -8.10 2.71
CA LEU A 81 11.03 -7.54 2.90
C LEU A 81 11.27 -6.34 1.98
N ARG A 82 10.90 -6.45 0.69
CA ARG A 82 11.04 -5.35 -0.28
C ARG A 82 10.19 -4.15 0.10
N GLY A 83 8.92 -4.35 0.45
CA GLY A 83 8.00 -3.30 0.87
C GLY A 83 8.45 -2.60 2.14
N THR A 84 8.96 -3.36 3.11
CA THR A 84 9.55 -2.81 4.34
C THR A 84 10.70 -1.87 4.03
N ASN A 85 11.67 -2.32 3.23
CA ASN A 85 12.83 -1.51 2.85
C ASN A 85 12.47 -0.30 1.95
N ALA A 86 11.45 -0.45 1.12
CA ALA A 86 11.03 0.58 0.17
C ALA A 86 10.23 1.71 0.83
N ALA A 87 9.49 1.45 1.91
CA ALA A 87 8.51 2.40 2.40
C ALA A 87 8.32 2.46 3.93
N LEU A 88 8.55 1.39 4.70
CA LEU A 88 8.16 1.37 6.12
C LEU A 88 8.98 2.36 6.95
N LYS A 89 8.30 3.22 7.69
CA LYS A 89 8.94 4.15 8.64
C LYS A 89 9.43 3.41 9.89
N ASP A 90 10.34 4.03 10.64
CA ASP A 90 10.70 3.54 11.97
C ASP A 90 9.48 3.54 12.92
N GLY A 91 9.30 2.42 13.64
CA GLY A 91 8.09 2.16 14.44
C GLY A 91 6.80 1.93 13.63
N GLY A 92 6.89 1.73 12.31
CA GLY A 92 5.77 1.30 11.47
C GLY A 92 5.37 -0.15 11.69
N THR A 93 4.20 -0.55 11.21
CA THR A 93 3.71 -1.94 11.30
C THR A 93 3.90 -2.69 9.98
N LEU A 94 4.41 -3.92 10.06
CA LEU A 94 4.41 -4.87 8.95
C LEU A 94 3.39 -5.97 9.24
N ILE A 95 2.49 -6.22 8.28
CA ILE A 95 1.60 -7.40 8.27
C ILE A 95 1.95 -8.19 7.01
N TYR A 96 2.23 -9.47 7.13
CA TYR A 96 2.50 -10.31 5.98
C TYR A 96 1.94 -11.72 6.16
N TYR A 97 1.67 -12.40 5.04
CA TYR A 97 1.31 -13.81 5.00
C TYR A 97 2.20 -14.58 4.02
#